data_AF-A0A2T3FXQ2-F1
#
_entry.id   AF-A0A2T3FXQ2-F1
#
_cell.length_a   1.000
_cell.length_b   1.000
_cell.length_c   1.000
_cell.angle_alpha   90.00
_cell.angle_beta   90.00
_cell.angle_gamma   90.00
#
_symmetry.space_group_name_H-M   'P 1'
#
loop_
_entity.id
_entity.type
_entity.pdbx_description
1 polymer ?
#
loop_
_entity_poly.entity_id
_entity_poly.type
_entity_poly.pdbx_seq_one_letter_code
_entity_poly.pdbx_strand_id
1 'polypeptide(L)'
;MTDEEFPKDVLPFEEEIKKYIDKYVLEEDKEAHVSTSSFYRHYKDKYDVMNNNYKRIIDQYMHSSQNHNYEDVFINLFNMSKELHYLKNAFDYTGINSLGDFIYQYSYNTVIEMCKIKNIQFEDKDLLLLDVFCGGASIMYQHYILGKFDLSPQQAGKTLYQMFPDVFKVSW
;
A
#
# COMPACT_ATOMS: atom_id res chain seq x y z
N MET A 1 2.97 -2.99 -29.83
CA MET A 1 1.75 -3.65 -29.32
C MET A 1 2.19 -5.02 -28.85
N THR A 2 2.62 -5.08 -27.61
CA THR A 2 2.91 -6.32 -26.89
C THR A 2 2.20 -6.11 -25.56
N ASP A 3 1.01 -6.71 -25.46
CA ASP A 3 0.32 -6.89 -24.21
C ASP A 3 1.20 -7.80 -23.35
N GLU A 4 1.99 -7.21 -22.45
CA GLU A 4 2.68 -7.98 -21.43
C GLU A 4 1.63 -8.44 -20.42
N GLU A 5 1.22 -9.70 -20.58
CA GLU A 5 0.41 -10.43 -19.61
C GLU A 5 1.04 -10.31 -18.22
N PHE A 6 0.32 -9.67 -17.30
CA PHE A 6 0.60 -9.72 -15.86
C PHE A 6 0.75 -11.19 -15.41
N PRO A 7 1.65 -11.49 -14.44
CA PRO A 7 1.93 -12.86 -14.03
C PRO A 7 0.64 -13.59 -13.57
N LYS A 8 0.36 -14.74 -14.19
CA LYS A 8 -0.85 -15.56 -13.99
C LYS A 8 -1.00 -16.18 -12.58
N ASP A 9 -0.05 -15.92 -11.68
CA ASP A 9 -0.05 -16.44 -10.31
C ASP A 9 -0.62 -15.43 -9.28
N VAL A 10 -1.02 -14.23 -9.71
CA VAL A 10 -1.68 -13.22 -8.85
C VAL A 10 -3.19 -13.48 -8.72
N LEU A 11 -3.77 -14.20 -9.68
CA LEU A 11 -5.22 -14.39 -9.88
C LEU A 11 -5.97 -15.21 -8.79
N PRO A 12 -5.40 -16.24 -8.12
CA PRO A 12 -6.16 -17.00 -7.12
C PRO A 12 -6.48 -16.20 -5.85
N PHE A 13 -5.68 -15.16 -5.57
CA PHE A 13 -5.66 -14.47 -4.29
C PHE A 13 -6.49 -13.19 -4.29
N GLU A 14 -6.60 -12.50 -5.43
CA GLU A 14 -7.53 -11.38 -5.59
C GLU A 14 -8.98 -11.81 -5.44
N GLU A 15 -9.36 -13.02 -5.90
CA GLU A 15 -10.70 -13.57 -5.69
C GLU A 15 -10.96 -13.92 -4.23
N GLU A 16 -9.97 -14.46 -3.52
CA GLU A 16 -10.05 -14.78 -2.10
C GLU A 16 -10.13 -13.50 -1.24
N ILE A 17 -9.37 -12.46 -1.61
CA ILE A 17 -9.41 -11.14 -0.97
C ILE A 17 -10.70 -10.38 -1.29
N LYS A 18 -11.21 -10.41 -2.53
CA LYS A 18 -12.52 -9.85 -2.86
C LYS A 18 -13.62 -10.49 -2.01
N LYS A 19 -13.58 -11.82 -1.86
CA LYS A 19 -14.51 -12.56 -1.01
C LYS A 19 -14.39 -12.18 0.47
N TYR A 20 -13.19 -11.84 0.96
CA TYR A 20 -13.00 -11.36 2.32
C TYR A 20 -13.39 -9.89 2.48
N ILE A 21 -13.04 -8.99 1.57
CA ILE A 21 -13.15 -7.54 1.76
C ILE A 21 -14.53 -6.99 1.39
N ASP A 22 -15.16 -7.44 0.30
CA ASP A 22 -16.54 -7.03 -0.02
C ASP A 22 -17.55 -7.53 1.04
N LYS A 23 -17.11 -8.46 1.90
CA LYS A 23 -17.96 -9.25 2.79
C LYS A 23 -17.74 -8.96 4.27
N TYR A 24 -16.49 -8.87 4.74
CA TYR A 24 -16.18 -8.49 6.12
C TYR A 24 -16.40 -7.01 6.41
N VAL A 25 -16.28 -6.14 5.40
CA VAL A 25 -16.34 -4.69 5.62
C VAL A 25 -17.79 -4.21 5.79
N LEU A 26 -18.77 -4.99 5.31
CA LEU A 26 -20.18 -4.57 5.29
C LEU A 26 -21.16 -5.42 6.12
N GLU A 27 -21.15 -6.76 6.15
CA GLU A 27 -22.11 -7.53 6.97
C GLU A 27 -21.59 -8.91 7.43
N GLU A 28 -21.60 -9.10 8.76
CA GLU A 28 -21.59 -10.35 9.53
C GLU A 28 -20.50 -11.44 9.27
N ASP A 29 -19.89 -11.83 10.39
CA ASP A 29 -18.93 -12.92 10.71
C ASP A 29 -19.32 -14.35 10.22
N LYS A 30 -20.32 -14.49 9.34
CA LYS A 30 -20.97 -15.77 9.01
C LYS A 30 -20.25 -16.57 7.92
N GLU A 31 -19.40 -15.97 7.09
CA GLU A 31 -18.86 -16.64 5.88
C GLU A 31 -17.39 -17.00 5.87
N ALA A 32 -16.53 -16.45 6.74
CA ALA A 32 -15.18 -17.01 6.92
C ALA A 32 -15.15 -18.22 7.86
N HIS A 33 -16.32 -18.65 8.38
CA HIS A 33 -16.46 -19.76 9.32
C HIS A 33 -15.50 -19.68 10.54
N VAL A 34 -15.06 -18.47 10.90
CA VAL A 34 -14.24 -18.22 12.08
C VAL A 34 -15.12 -17.72 13.21
N SER A 35 -14.80 -18.12 14.45
CA SER A 35 -15.49 -17.55 15.60
C SER A 35 -15.05 -16.10 15.80
N THR A 36 -15.94 -15.28 16.34
CA THR A 36 -15.62 -13.91 16.81
C THR A 36 -14.43 -13.90 17.76
N SER A 37 -14.30 -14.92 18.61
CA SER A 37 -13.15 -15.08 19.51
C SER A 37 -11.84 -15.38 18.78
N SER A 38 -11.89 -16.04 17.62
CA SER A 38 -10.72 -16.28 16.77
C SER A 38 -10.36 -15.01 15.98
N PHE A 39 -11.35 -14.25 15.52
CA PHE A 39 -11.13 -12.96 14.88
C PHE A 39 -10.36 -11.99 15.80
N TYR A 40 -10.86 -11.77 17.02
CA TYR A 40 -10.25 -10.84 17.97
C TYR A 40 -8.93 -11.32 18.59
N ARG A 41 -8.51 -12.57 18.34
CA ARG A 41 -7.13 -13.01 18.63
C ARG A 41 -6.12 -12.43 17.64
N HIS A 42 -6.55 -12.10 16.43
CA HIS A 42 -5.68 -11.69 15.34
C HIS A 42 -5.85 -10.22 14.96
N TYR A 43 -7.06 -9.66 15.08
CA TYR A 43 -7.37 -8.30 14.63
C TYR A 43 -8.21 -7.56 15.68
N LYS A 44 -7.92 -6.28 15.94
CA LYS A 44 -8.69 -5.49 16.90
C LYS A 44 -10.01 -5.02 16.31
N ASP A 45 -10.03 -4.75 15.01
CA ASP A 45 -11.21 -4.29 14.27
C ASP A 45 -11.10 -4.62 12.77
N LYS A 46 -12.09 -4.19 11.99
CA LYS A 46 -12.12 -4.39 10.54
C LYS A 46 -11.06 -3.56 9.77
N TYR A 47 -10.63 -2.44 10.32
CA TYR A 47 -9.59 -1.60 9.72
C TYR A 47 -8.21 -2.23 9.90
N ASP A 48 -7.97 -2.92 11.01
CA ASP A 48 -6.76 -3.74 11.22
C ASP A 48 -6.63 -4.82 10.14
N VAL A 49 -7.72 -5.49 9.77
CA VAL A 49 -7.71 -6.51 8.70
C VAL A 49 -7.31 -5.88 7.37
N MET A 50 -7.94 -4.75 7.05
CA MET A 50 -7.71 -4.00 5.80
C MET A 50 -6.26 -3.49 5.72
N ASN A 51 -5.76 -2.86 6.79
CA ASN A 51 -4.41 -2.33 6.87
C ASN A 51 -3.37 -3.46 6.78
N ASN A 52 -3.60 -4.60 7.45
CA ASN A 52 -2.72 -5.77 7.32
C ASN A 52 -2.74 -6.38 5.90
N ASN A 53 -3.89 -6.37 5.23
CA ASN A 53 -3.98 -6.84 3.85
C ASN A 53 -3.16 -5.94 2.92
N TYR A 54 -3.35 -4.62 3.02
CA TYR A 54 -2.58 -3.63 2.27
C TYR A 54 -1.07 -3.80 2.54
N LYS A 55 -0.68 -3.90 3.81
CA LYS A 55 0.71 -4.16 4.24
C LYS A 55 1.33 -5.34 3.50
N ARG A 56 0.62 -6.48 3.48
CA ARG A 56 1.10 -7.72 2.88
C ARG A 56 1.36 -7.57 1.38
N ILE A 57 0.52 -6.83 0.67
CA ILE A 57 0.71 -6.60 -0.77
C ILE A 57 1.94 -5.69 -1.01
N ILE A 58 2.09 -4.63 -0.22
CA ILE A 58 3.29 -3.77 -0.34
C ILE A 58 4.56 -4.54 0.04
N ASP A 59 4.54 -5.36 1.10
CA ASP A 59 5.66 -6.24 1.44
C ASP A 59 6.00 -7.16 0.27
N GLN A 60 5.01 -7.74 -0.42
CA GLN A 60 5.26 -8.58 -1.61
C GLN A 60 5.97 -7.80 -2.71
N TYR A 61 5.58 -6.55 -2.96
CA TYR A 61 6.27 -5.70 -3.93
C TYR A 61 7.70 -5.36 -3.48
N MET A 62 7.92 -5.04 -2.20
CA MET A 62 9.25 -4.74 -1.67
C MET A 62 10.22 -5.92 -1.75
N HIS A 63 9.73 -7.16 -1.64
CA HIS A 63 10.56 -8.37 -1.66
C HIS A 63 10.54 -9.13 -3.00
N SER A 64 9.80 -8.63 -3.99
CA SER A 64 9.75 -9.23 -5.32
C SER A 64 11.08 -9.05 -6.04
N SER A 65 11.64 -10.13 -6.60
CA SER A 65 12.85 -10.08 -7.42
C SER A 65 12.68 -9.35 -8.75
N GLN A 66 11.45 -8.93 -9.09
CA GLN A 66 11.15 -8.12 -10.28
C GLN A 66 11.29 -6.61 -10.01
N ASN A 67 11.30 -6.21 -8.74
CA ASN A 67 11.39 -4.81 -8.34
C ASN A 67 12.79 -4.53 -7.83
N HIS A 68 13.39 -3.46 -8.33
CA HIS A 68 14.79 -3.13 -8.09
C HIS A 68 14.98 -1.84 -7.29
N ASN A 69 13.92 -1.05 -7.12
CA ASN A 69 13.92 0.20 -6.38
C ASN A 69 12.48 0.66 -6.09
N TYR A 70 12.35 1.83 -5.46
CA TYR A 70 11.05 2.42 -5.12
C TYR A 70 10.20 2.84 -6.33
N GLU A 71 10.77 3.14 -7.49
CA GLU A 71 10.00 3.43 -8.71
C GLU A 71 9.11 2.24 -9.08
N ASP A 72 9.69 1.04 -9.12
CA ASP A 72 8.97 -0.19 -9.43
C ASP A 72 7.84 -0.43 -8.40
N VAL A 73 8.13 -0.22 -7.11
CA VAL A 73 7.14 -0.36 -6.04
C VAL A 73 6.02 0.67 -6.16
N PHE A 74 6.34 1.93 -6.48
CA PHE A 74 5.33 2.96 -6.67
C PHE A 74 4.46 2.68 -7.89
N ILE A 75 5.04 2.21 -9.01
CA ILE A 75 4.27 1.81 -10.19
C ILE A 75 3.30 0.67 -9.82
N ASN A 76 3.77 -0.35 -9.11
CA ASN A 76 2.94 -1.46 -8.66
C ASN A 76 1.84 -1.01 -7.69
N LEU A 77 2.15 -0.09 -6.79
CA LEU A 77 1.17 0.54 -5.88
C LEU A 77 0.02 1.20 -6.66
N PHE A 78 0.32 1.93 -7.74
CA PHE A 78 -0.72 2.55 -8.57
C PHE A 78 -1.46 1.53 -9.46
N ASN A 79 -0.82 0.45 -9.91
CA ASN A 79 -1.49 -0.62 -10.64
C ASN A 79 -2.52 -1.32 -9.75
N MET A 80 -2.10 -1.78 -8.57
CA MET A 80 -2.96 -2.40 -7.56
C MET A 80 -4.19 -1.54 -7.22
N SER A 81 -4.00 -0.22 -7.15
CA SER A 81 -5.08 0.72 -6.84
C SER A 81 -6.27 0.67 -7.82
N LYS A 82 -6.03 0.21 -9.06
CA LYS A 82 -7.08 0.03 -10.08
C LYS A 82 -7.87 -1.26 -9.88
N GLU A 83 -7.23 -2.30 -9.37
CA GLU A 83 -7.80 -3.64 -9.17
C GLU A 83 -8.59 -3.72 -7.86
N LEU A 84 -8.09 -3.05 -6.82
CA LEU A 84 -8.67 -3.05 -5.47
C LEU A 84 -9.72 -1.96 -5.29
N HIS A 85 -10.90 -2.16 -5.90
CA HIS A 85 -12.00 -1.20 -5.83
C HIS A 85 -12.45 -0.84 -4.40
N TYR A 86 -12.27 -1.75 -3.44
CA TYR A 86 -12.60 -1.52 -2.03
C TYR A 86 -11.81 -0.34 -1.43
N LEU A 87 -10.63 -0.01 -1.96
CA LEU A 87 -9.79 1.07 -1.45
C LEU A 87 -10.52 2.41 -1.50
N LYS A 88 -11.42 2.63 -2.46
CA LYS A 88 -12.22 3.86 -2.54
C LYS A 88 -13.04 4.07 -1.26
N ASN A 89 -13.77 3.03 -0.83
CA ASN A 89 -14.61 3.09 0.36
C ASN A 89 -13.77 3.10 1.65
N ALA A 90 -12.57 2.52 1.61
CA ALA A 90 -11.65 2.52 2.75
C ALA A 90 -11.23 3.94 3.18
N PHE A 91 -11.15 4.87 2.23
CA PHE A 91 -10.78 6.26 2.51
C PHE A 91 -11.92 7.13 3.05
N ASP A 92 -13.15 6.63 3.12
CA ASP A 92 -14.28 7.36 3.73
C ASP A 92 -14.15 7.42 5.27
N TYR A 93 -13.41 6.48 5.85
CA TYR A 93 -13.15 6.45 7.29
C TYR A 93 -11.87 7.21 7.64
N THR A 94 -12.01 8.27 8.44
CA THR A 94 -10.91 9.14 8.89
C THR A 94 -10.67 9.07 10.40
N GLY A 95 -11.16 8.02 11.06
CA GLY A 95 -10.98 7.83 12.49
C GLY A 95 -9.65 7.16 12.85
N ILE A 96 -9.51 6.73 14.09
CA ILE A 96 -8.34 5.97 14.56
C ILE A 96 -8.18 4.72 13.68
N ASN A 97 -6.94 4.44 13.24
CA ASN A 97 -6.61 3.31 12.37
C ASN A 97 -7.09 3.47 10.91
N SER A 98 -7.31 4.71 10.46
CA SER A 98 -7.65 4.97 9.06
C SER A 98 -6.59 4.42 8.09
N LEU A 99 -7.02 4.06 6.88
CA LEU A 99 -6.10 3.61 5.84
C LEU A 99 -5.06 4.69 5.50
N GLY A 100 -5.47 5.96 5.46
CA GLY A 100 -4.58 7.08 5.15
C GLY A 100 -3.46 7.25 6.19
N ASP A 101 -3.80 7.19 7.47
CA ASP A 101 -2.80 7.24 8.55
C ASP A 101 -1.88 6.02 8.51
N PHE A 102 -2.45 4.84 8.25
CA PHE A 102 -1.68 3.61 8.13
C PHE A 102 -0.67 3.68 6.98
N ILE A 103 -1.10 4.12 5.78
CA ILE A 103 -0.22 4.27 4.61
C ILE A 103 0.95 5.18 4.93
N TYR A 104 0.69 6.35 5.53
CA TYR A 104 1.74 7.28 5.93
C TYR A 104 2.75 6.63 6.89
N GLN A 105 2.26 6.05 7.99
CA GLN A 105 3.12 5.46 9.03
C GLN A 105 3.92 4.27 8.50
N TYR A 106 3.27 3.39 7.74
CA TYR A 106 3.91 2.20 7.22
C TYR A 106 4.94 2.54 6.14
N SER A 107 4.65 3.48 5.23
CA SER A 107 5.63 3.96 4.25
C SER A 107 6.86 4.59 4.91
N TYR A 108 6.65 5.47 5.90
CA TYR A 108 7.76 6.10 6.63
C TYR A 108 8.66 5.05 7.28
N ASN A 109 8.07 4.13 8.05
CA ASN A 109 8.81 3.09 8.75
C ASN A 109 9.53 2.14 7.78
N THR A 110 8.92 1.82 6.64
CA THR A 110 9.53 0.95 5.61
C THR A 110 10.80 1.56 5.05
N VAL A 111 10.79 2.87 4.77
CA VAL A 111 11.99 3.57 4.28
C VAL A 111 13.09 3.59 5.33
N ILE A 112 12.75 3.86 6.59
CA ILE A 112 13.71 3.85 7.70
C ILE A 112 14.33 2.47 7.91
N GLU A 113 13.53 1.40 7.92
CA GLU A 113 14.03 0.03 8.06
C GLU A 113 14.94 -0.36 6.88
N MET A 114 14.57 0.01 5.65
CA MET A 114 15.42 -0.27 4.49
C MET A 114 16.76 0.46 4.58
N CYS A 115 16.78 1.70 5.07
CA CYS A 115 18.02 2.43 5.31
C CYS A 115 18.91 1.73 6.35
N LYS A 116 18.32 1.21 7.44
CA LYS A 116 19.06 0.42 8.44
C LYS A 116 19.66 -0.84 7.83
N ILE A 117 18.88 -1.59 7.06
CA ILE A 117 19.32 -2.83 6.40
C ILE A 117 20.48 -2.56 5.42
N LYS A 118 20.39 -1.47 4.66
CA LYS A 118 21.37 -1.09 3.64
C LYS A 118 22.50 -0.20 4.18
N ASN A 119 22.51 0.07 5.49
CA ASN A 119 23.46 0.96 6.17
C ASN A 119 23.56 2.37 5.55
N ILE A 120 22.44 2.90 5.08
CA ILE A 120 22.34 4.26 4.53
C ILE A 120 22.33 5.27 5.68
N GLN A 121 23.21 6.26 5.59
CA GLN A 121 23.28 7.34 6.56
C GLN A 121 22.35 8.48 6.12
N PHE A 122 21.63 9.05 7.07
CA PHE A 122 20.73 10.20 6.88
C PHE A 122 20.79 11.10 8.12
N GLU A 123 20.42 12.36 7.96
CA GLU A 123 20.41 13.39 9.01
C GLU A 123 18.97 13.75 9.41
N ASP A 124 18.81 14.52 10.50
CA ASP A 124 17.49 14.98 10.96
C ASP A 124 16.71 15.76 9.87
N LYS A 125 17.42 16.52 9.02
CA LYS A 125 16.80 17.24 7.90
C LYS A 125 16.18 16.29 6.87
N ASP A 126 16.76 15.11 6.69
CA ASP A 126 16.27 14.10 5.76
C ASP A 126 15.01 13.43 6.31
N LEU A 127 14.92 13.27 7.63
CA LEU A 127 13.71 12.79 8.30
C LEU A 127 12.54 13.77 8.12
N LEU A 128 12.80 15.09 8.18
CA LEU A 128 11.79 16.11 7.87
C LEU A 128 11.29 15.99 6.43
N LEU A 129 12.20 15.75 5.48
CA LEU A 129 11.83 15.55 4.07
C LEU A 129 11.00 14.28 3.89
N LEU A 130 11.37 13.19 4.56
CA LEU A 130 10.63 11.93 4.52
C LEU A 130 9.22 12.08 5.11
N ASP A 131 9.09 12.81 6.21
CA ASP A 131 7.82 13.05 6.89
C ASP A 131 6.84 13.80 5.97
N VAL A 132 7.30 14.91 5.39
CA VAL A 132 6.52 15.69 4.40
C VAL A 132 6.20 14.85 3.17
N PHE A 133 7.16 14.09 2.66
CA PHE A 133 6.96 13.24 1.50
C PHE A 133 5.90 12.17 1.76
N CYS A 134 6.04 11.37 2.83
CA CYS A 134 5.12 10.27 3.12
C CYS A 134 3.71 10.79 3.46
N GLY A 135 3.60 11.90 4.19
CA GLY A 135 2.31 12.53 4.48
C GLY A 135 1.62 13.03 3.20
N GLY A 136 2.35 13.75 2.36
CA GLY A 136 1.85 14.23 1.07
C GLY A 136 1.51 13.09 0.10
N ALA A 137 2.35 12.06 0.05
CA ALA A 137 2.15 10.89 -0.80
C ALA A 137 0.90 10.10 -0.41
N SER A 138 0.63 9.93 0.89
CA SER A 138 -0.59 9.25 1.38
C SER A 138 -1.86 9.97 0.90
N ILE A 139 -1.93 11.28 1.10
CA ILE A 139 -3.07 12.11 0.67
C ILE A 139 -3.20 12.12 -0.86
N MET A 140 -2.08 12.25 -1.57
CA MET A 140 -2.05 12.24 -3.03
C MET A 140 -2.52 10.90 -3.59
N TYR A 141 -2.11 9.78 -2.98
CA TYR A 141 -2.54 8.44 -3.40
C TYR A 141 -4.04 8.24 -3.19
N GLN A 142 -4.60 8.72 -2.08
CA GLN A 142 -6.06 8.79 -1.87
C GLN A 142 -6.73 9.59 -2.99
N HIS A 143 -6.21 10.77 -3.33
CA HIS A 143 -6.74 11.59 -4.41
C HIS A 143 -6.70 10.88 -5.77
N TYR A 144 -5.63 10.15 -6.06
CA TYR A 144 -5.51 9.34 -7.26
C TYR A 144 -6.59 8.25 -7.30
N ILE A 145 -6.78 7.50 -6.21
CA ILE A 145 -7.80 6.44 -6.10
C ILE A 145 -9.22 6.99 -6.27
N LEU A 146 -9.47 8.20 -5.76
CA LEU A 146 -10.75 8.90 -5.91
C LEU A 146 -10.93 9.57 -7.29
N GLY A 147 -9.98 9.39 -8.22
CA GLY A 147 -10.10 9.87 -9.59
C GLY A 147 -9.85 11.37 -9.78
N LYS A 148 -9.14 12.03 -8.86
CA LYS A 148 -8.79 13.46 -9.00
C LYS A 148 -7.69 13.73 -10.04
N PHE A 149 -6.99 12.69 -10.48
CA PHE A 149 -5.92 12.78 -11.48
C PHE A 149 -6.21 11.83 -12.65
N ASP A 150 -5.95 12.31 -13.86
CA ASP A 150 -5.99 11.53 -15.10
C ASP A 150 -4.57 11.17 -15.53
N LEU A 151 -3.94 10.28 -14.75
CA LEU A 151 -2.59 9.77 -15.01
C LEU A 151 -2.63 8.24 -15.09
N SER A 152 -1.79 7.66 -15.95
CA SER A 152 -1.58 6.21 -15.90
C SER A 152 -0.80 5.83 -14.62
N PRO A 153 -0.91 4.58 -14.14
CA PRO A 153 -0.11 4.10 -13.01
C PRO A 153 1.39 4.30 -13.19
N GLN A 154 1.89 4.09 -14.42
CA GLN A 154 3.29 4.28 -14.78
C GLN A 154 3.70 5.75 -14.64
N GLN A 155 2.87 6.67 -15.13
CA GLN A 155 3.13 8.11 -15.01
C GLN A 155 3.10 8.57 -13.55
N ALA A 156 2.10 8.12 -12.78
CA ALA A 156 1.95 8.47 -11.37
C ALA A 156 3.12 7.93 -10.53
N GLY A 157 3.47 6.65 -10.70
CA GLY A 157 4.57 6.00 -9.98
C GLY A 157 5.92 6.65 -10.25
N LYS A 158 6.22 6.92 -11.53
CA LYS A 158 7.45 7.62 -11.92
C LYS A 158 7.50 9.05 -11.37
N THR A 159 6.39 9.78 -11.43
CA THR A 159 6.32 11.14 -10.89
C THR A 159 6.54 11.15 -9.39
N LEU A 160 5.94 10.20 -8.67
CA LEU A 160 6.14 10.03 -7.23
C LEU A 160 7.61 9.70 -6.90
N TYR A 161 8.25 8.82 -7.68
CA TYR A 161 9.66 8.49 -7.50
C TYR A 161 10.58 9.69 -7.75
N GLN A 162 10.28 10.52 -8.74
CA GLN A 162 11.05 11.75 -8.98
C GLN A 162 11.01 12.71 -7.79
N MET A 163 9.89 12.77 -7.06
CA MET A 163 9.72 13.59 -5.85
C MET A 163 10.32 12.93 -4.60
N PHE A 164 10.65 11.64 -4.64
CA PHE A 164 11.19 10.92 -3.50
C PHE A 164 12.59 11.45 -3.14
N PRO A 165 12.91 11.68 -1.85
CA PRO A 165 14.20 12.27 -1.49
C PRO A 165 15.37 11.36 -1.88
N ASP A 166 16.40 11.94 -2.50
CA ASP A 166 17.50 11.18 -3.11
C ASP A 166 18.29 10.33 -2.11
N VAL A 167 18.43 10.81 -0.86
CA VAL A 167 19.08 10.07 0.23
C VAL A 167 18.42 8.72 0.51
N PHE A 168 17.12 8.58 0.22
CA PHE A 168 16.35 7.36 0.44
C PHE A 168 16.18 6.50 -0.82
N LYS A 169 16.65 6.95 -1.99
CA LYS A 169 16.58 6.19 -3.25
C LYS A 169 17.57 5.03 -3.24
N VAL A 170 17.20 3.99 -2.52
CA VAL A 170 17.94 2.73 -2.47
C VAL A 170 17.50 1.81 -3.59
N SER A 171 18.45 1.01 -4.06
CA SER A 171 18.20 -0.08 -5.00
C SER A 171 18.37 -1.44 -4.31
N TRP A 172 17.65 -2.44 -4.78
CA TRP A 172 17.71 -3.82 -4.31
C TRP A 172 17.63 -4.81 -5.47
#